data_AF-A0A9D1RG49-F1
#
_entry.id   AF-A0A9D1RG49-F1
#
_cell.length_a   1.000
_cell.length_b   1.000
_cell.length_c   1.000
_cell.angle_alpha   90.00
_cell.angle_beta   90.00
_cell.angle_gamma   90.00
#
_symmetry.space_group_name_H-M   'P 1'
#
loop_
_entity.id
_entity.type
_entity.pdbx_description
1 polymer ?
#
loop_
_entity_poly.entity_id
_entity_poly.type
_entity_poly.pdbx_seq_one_letter_code
_entity_poly.pdbx_strand_id
1 'polypeptide(L)' 'MDNEFMTAFERERARRHKAICTEYVELTAKHTGIKPNRIINSIAEKHSMTIPGVKRILIGNGLYVTKKRKS' A
#
# COMPACT_ATOMS: atom_id res chain seq x y z
N MET A 1 15.06 -10.69 -6.46
CA MET A 1 14.40 -11.99 -6.27
C MET A 1 13.55 -12.22 -7.48
N ASP A 2 14.11 -13.01 -8.37
CA ASP A 2 13.74 -13.13 -9.76
C ASP A 2 12.57 -14.10 -9.92
N ASN A 3 11.42 -13.51 -10.26
CA ASN A 3 10.31 -13.87 -11.15
C ASN A 3 10.17 -15.26 -11.84
N GLU A 4 10.95 -16.28 -11.52
CA GLU A 4 10.97 -17.56 -12.26
C GLU A 4 9.78 -18.48 -11.93
N PHE A 5 9.21 -18.37 -10.72
CA PHE A 5 8.09 -19.20 -10.26
C PHE A 5 6.75 -18.47 -10.15
N MET A 6 6.69 -17.18 -10.48
CA MET A 6 5.44 -16.41 -10.42
C MET A 6 4.59 -16.65 -11.66
N THR A 7 3.32 -17.03 -11.44
CA THR A 7 2.30 -16.96 -12.47
C THR A 7 2.13 -15.51 -12.96
N ALA A 8 1.59 -15.33 -14.17
CA ALA A 8 1.32 -13.99 -14.72
C ALA A 8 0.45 -13.15 -13.77
N PHE A 9 -0.50 -13.80 -13.08
CA PHE A 9 -1.37 -13.17 -12.10
C PHE A 9 -0.60 -12.68 -10.86
N GLU A 10 0.29 -13.50 -10.31
CA GLU A 10 1.11 -13.13 -9.14
C GLU A 10 2.07 -12.00 -9.47
N ARG A 11 2.65 -12.01 -10.67
CA ARG A 11 3.53 -10.95 -11.14
C ARG A 11 2.79 -9.63 -11.27
N GLU A 12 1.59 -9.63 -11.85
CA GLU A 12 0.78 -8.41 -11.96
C GLU A 12 0.34 -7.89 -10.59
N ARG A 13 -0.01 -8.81 -9.68
CA ARG A 13 -0.33 -8.47 -8.30
C ARG A 13 0.86 -7.84 -7.58
N ALA A 14 2.05 -8.42 -7.71
CA ALA A 14 3.28 -7.89 -7.13
C ALA A 14 3.62 -6.51 -7.71
N ARG A 15 3.45 -6.32 -9.02
CA ARG A 15 3.63 -5.02 -9.68
C ARG A 15 2.70 -3.95 -9.09
N ARG A 16 1.41 -4.28 -8.93
CA ARG A 16 0.42 -3.38 -8.33
C ARG A 16 0.74 -3.05 -6.87
N HIS A 17 1.11 -4.06 -6.08
CA HIS A 17 1.51 -3.85 -4.68
C HIS A 17 2.73 -2.92 -4.59
N LYS A 18 3.75 -3.14 -5.44
CA LYS A 18 4.94 -2.27 -5.49
C LYS A 18 4.59 -0.83 -5.87
N ALA A 19 3.70 -0.65 -6.83
CA ALA A 19 3.21 0.69 -7.22
C ALA A 19 2.52 1.40 -6.04
N ILE A 20 1.61 0.71 -5.35
CA ILE A 20 0.92 1.22 -4.15
C ILE A 20 1.90 1.64 -3.05
N CYS A 21 2.89 0.80 -2.75
CA CYS A 21 3.91 1.07 -1.74
C CYS A 21 4.75 2.30 -2.10
N THR A 22 5.20 2.39 -3.35
CA THR A 22 6.02 3.51 -3.85
C THR A 22 5.23 4.81 -3.74
N GLU A 23 3.99 4.82 -4.24
CA GLU A 23 3.12 5.99 -4.21
C GLU A 23 2.79 6.45 -2.78
N TYR A 24 2.60 5.51 -1.85
CA TYR A 24 2.42 5.86 -0.44
C TYR A 24 3.66 6.56 0.16
N VAL A 25 4.86 6.07 -0.12
CA VAL A 25 6.10 6.70 0.36
C VAL A 25 6.26 8.10 -0.25
N GLU A 26 6.03 8.25 -1.56
CA GLU A 26 6.11 9.54 -2.24
C GLU A 26 5.10 10.56 -1.69
N LEU A 27 3.84 10.15 -1.52
CA LEU A 27 2.79 11.05 -1.00
C LEU A 27 3.02 11.42 0.47
N THR A 28 3.51 10.49 1.29
CA THR A 28 3.84 10.79 2.69
C THR A 28 5.05 11.71 2.81
N ALA A 29 6.05 11.56 1.95
CA ALA A 29 7.21 12.45 1.89
C ALA A 29 6.84 13.85 1.36
N LYS A 30 6.01 13.92 0.33
CA LYS A 30 5.56 15.19 -0.29
C LYS A 30 4.61 15.97 0.61
N HIS A 31 3.77 15.29 1.38
CA HIS A 31 2.75 15.90 2.21
C HIS A 31 3.00 15.64 3.69
N THR A 32 4.00 16.32 4.25
CA THR A 32 4.28 16.29 5.68
C THR A 32 3.11 16.90 6.46
N GLY A 33 2.44 16.12 7.30
CA GLY A 33 1.33 16.56 8.15
C GLY A 33 -0.06 16.13 7.71
N ILE A 34 -0.22 15.53 6.52
CA ILE A 34 -1.48 14.90 6.14
C ILE A 34 -1.65 13.58 6.89
N LYS A 35 -2.85 13.35 7.44
CA LYS A 35 -3.19 12.08 8.09
C LYS A 35 -3.02 10.92 7.10
N PRO A 36 -2.28 9.85 7.43
CA PRO A 36 -2.04 8.71 6.54
C PRO A 36 -3.33 8.10 5.95
N ASN A 37 -4.44 8.10 6.70
CA ASN A 37 -5.73 7.62 6.19
C ASN A 37 -6.22 8.39 4.95
N ARG A 38 -5.92 9.68 4.80
CA ARG A 38 -6.30 10.47 3.61
C ARG A 38 -5.47 10.06 2.40
N ILE A 39 -4.17 9.84 2.60
CA ILE A 39 -3.26 9.34 1.56
C ILE A 39 -3.71 7.94 1.12
N ILE A 40 -3.99 7.05 2.07
CA ILE A 40 -4.49 5.70 1.79
C ILE A 40 -5.82 5.74 1.02
N ASN A 41 -6.73 6.66 1.36
CA ASN A 41 -7.99 6.81 0.63
C ASN A 41 -7.76 7.18 -0.85
N SER A 42 -6.90 8.17 -1.09
CA SER A 42 -6.55 8.59 -2.46
C SER A 42 -5.92 7.46 -3.27
N ILE A 43 -5.03 6.67 -2.66
CA ILE A 43 -4.42 5.50 -3.32
C ILE A 43 -5.47 4.41 -3.59
N ALA A 44 -6.38 4.17 -2.65
CA ALA A 44 -7.45 3.19 -2.81
C ALA A 44 -8.37 3.54 -3.99
N GLU A 45 -8.77 4.80 -4.10
CA GLU A 45 -9.56 5.32 -5.23
C GLU A 45 -8.81 5.15 -6.56
N LYS A 46 -7.51 5.53 -6.61
CA LYS A 46 -6.71 5.46 -7.83
C LYS A 46 -6.49 4.03 -8.35
N HIS A 47 -6.31 3.07 -7.45
CA HIS A 47 -6.06 1.66 -7.82
C HIS A 47 -7.35 0.82 -7.86
N SER A 48 -8.53 1.44 -7.72
CA SER A 48 -9.83 0.76 -7.61
C SER A 48 -9.82 -0.35 -6.55
N MET A 49 -9.21 -0.07 -5.41
CA MET A 49 -9.08 -0.98 -4.28
C MET A 49 -9.85 -0.48 -3.06
N THR A 50 -10.13 -1.38 -2.13
CA THR A 50 -10.71 -0.99 -0.84
C THR A 50 -9.62 -0.46 0.10
N ILE A 51 -9.97 0.51 0.95
CA ILE A 51 -9.07 1.05 1.98
C ILE A 51 -8.46 -0.07 2.86
N PRO A 52 -9.23 -1.08 3.35
CA PRO A 52 -8.65 -2.20 4.09
C PRO A 52 -7.65 -3.02 3.26
N GLY A 53 -7.90 -3.19 1.96
CA GLY A 53 -6.98 -3.88 1.04
C GLY A 53 -5.64 -3.17 0.93
N VAL A 54 -5.66 -1.86 0.69
CA VAL A 54 -4.45 -1.03 0.65
C VAL A 54 -3.71 -1.08 2.00
N LYS A 55 -4.43 -0.96 3.12
CA LYS A 55 -3.82 -1.08 4.45
C LYS A 55 -3.10 -2.40 4.66
N ARG A 56 -3.69 -3.54 4.25
CA ARG A 56 -3.03 -4.85 4.37
C ARG A 56 -1.74 -4.90 3.57
N ILE A 57 -1.72 -4.35 2.35
CA ILE A 57 -0.51 -4.28 1.52
C ILE A 57 0.57 -3.46 2.24
N LEU A 58 0.22 -2.27 2.74
CA LEU A 58 1.18 -1.39 3.41
C LEU A 58 1.70 -1.99 4.72
N ILE A 59 0.84 -2.62 5.53
CA ILE A 59 1.23 -3.32 6.77
C ILE A 59 2.16 -4.49 6.46
N GLY A 60 1.82 -5.31 5.46
CA GLY A 60 2.64 -6.46 5.05
C GLY A 60 4.03 -6.06 4.55
N ASN A 61 4.19 -4.82 4.05
CA ASN A 61 5.47 -4.25 3.63
C ASN A 61 6.14 -3.36 4.69
N GLY A 62 5.59 -3.30 5.92
CA GLY A 62 6.15 -2.50 7.01
C GLY A 62 6.02 -0.98 6.85
N LEU A 63 5.27 -0.48 5.86
CA LEU A 63 5.11 0.94 5.58
C LEU A 63 4.00 1.61 6.41
N TYR A 64 3.14 0.82 7.05
CA TYR A 64 2.07 1.33 7.89
C TYR A 64 1.87 0.44 9.11
N VAL A 65 1.79 1.04 10.29
CA VAL A 65 1.52 0.35 11.54
C VAL A 65 0.20 0.84 12.09
N THR A 66 -0.75 -0.08 12.30
CA THR A 66 -1.96 0.24 13.06
C THR A 66 -1.62 0.22 14.54
N LYS A 67 -1.95 1.30 15.27
CA LYS A 67 -1.93 1.24 16.74
C LYS A 67 -2.94 0.17 17.15
N LYS A 68 -2.47 -0.90 17.82
CA LYS A 68 -3.38 -1.81 18.52
C LYS A 68 -4.18 -0.97 19.52
N ARG A 69 -5.50 -0.99 19.43
CA ARG A 69 -6.34 -0.50 20.53
C ARG A 69 -5.98 -1.34 21.75
N LYS A 70 -5.54 -0.71 22.84
CA LYS A 70 -5.51 -1.38 24.15
C LYS A 70 -6.97 -1.71 24.46
N SER A 71 -7.27 -3.01 24.51
CA SER A 71 -8.51 -3.51 25.11
C SER A 71 -8.43 -3.38 26.63
#